data_AF-A0A973A8H6-F1
#
_entry.id   AF-A0A973A8H6-F1
#
_cell.length_a   1.000
_cell.length_b   1.000
_cell.length_c   1.000
_cell.angle_alpha   90.00
_cell.angle_beta   90.00
_cell.angle_gamma   90.00
#
_symmetry.space_group_name_H-M   'P 1'
#
loop_
_entity.id
_entity.type
_entity.pdbx_description
1 polymer ?
#
loop_
_entity_poly.entity_id
_entity_poly.type
_entity_poly.pdbx_seq_one_letter_code
_entity_poly.pdbx_strand_id
1 'polypeptide(L)'
;MRPLLLLLLIGLLSACAEDDKAPAAMLVTDMQKNLQLQFMNAEPGDIINIPAGLFEMTRSLSLKVDGVTVRGAGMDKTILSFKHQVSGAEGMLVTANDFLIEDLAIEDAKGDALKINEGKNIIIRRVRTEWTNGPATENGAYGIYPVQTENVLIEGVVAIGASDAGIYVGQSRQVIVRNSRAEFNVAGIEIENTLDADVYNNVAINNTGGVLVFNMPNLSQEGRRTRIFNNRIEDNNTPNFALPGGAVAGVPAGSGISINSNDEIEIFDNDLRNNQTAHIVISSVYSTNYSERDTASAFDPYPEKINIHDNRYSGGGDNPDTEYLPQLKAAVFGADGAFPNVIWDGFINTQLAPDGVLPAELQICIYNEASSAVFNVDAPNQFANPRLDELQHQCQHAPLPAIELVFVPAASQSGQGE
;
A
#
# COMPACT_ATOMS: atom_id res chain seq x y z
N MET A 1 70.15 63.87 12.61
CA MET A 1 70.55 62.71 13.46
C MET A 1 70.16 61.43 12.74
N ARG A 2 71.07 60.46 12.64
CA ARG A 2 70.74 59.00 12.54
C ARG A 2 70.52 58.49 13.99
N PRO A 3 69.89 57.34 14.29
CA PRO A 3 69.77 56.09 13.51
C PRO A 3 68.31 55.87 13.02
N LEU A 4 67.78 54.69 12.66
CA LEU A 4 68.26 53.29 12.72
C LEU A 4 67.78 52.47 11.51
N LEU A 5 68.17 51.19 11.47
CA LEU A 5 67.83 50.17 10.48
C LEU A 5 66.82 49.17 11.07
N LEU A 6 65.85 48.68 10.30
CA LEU A 6 65.30 47.34 10.50
C LEU A 6 64.92 46.72 9.15
N LEU A 7 65.56 45.60 8.81
CA LEU A 7 65.11 44.74 7.71
C LEU A 7 63.90 43.93 8.19
N LEU A 8 62.91 43.73 7.33
CA LEU A 8 62.30 42.41 7.20
C LEU A 8 62.01 42.13 5.72
N LEU A 9 62.24 40.89 5.31
CA LEU A 9 62.25 40.42 3.94
C LEU A 9 61.19 39.33 3.79
N ILE A 10 60.14 39.57 3.01
CA ILE A 10 59.20 38.52 2.55
C ILE A 10 58.94 38.75 1.05
N GLY A 11 59.14 37.69 0.26
CA GLY A 11 59.13 37.74 -1.19
C GLY A 11 57.72 37.66 -1.82
N LEU A 12 57.67 37.95 -3.11
CA LEU A 12 56.49 37.72 -3.94
C LEU A 12 56.20 36.22 -4.08
N LEU A 13 54.92 35.86 -4.20
CA LEU A 13 54.46 34.81 -5.10
C LEU A 13 53.06 35.18 -5.61
N SER A 14 52.92 35.31 -6.92
CA SER A 14 51.63 35.51 -7.60
C SER A 14 50.92 34.16 -7.73
N ALA A 15 49.76 34.00 -7.10
CA ALA A 15 48.87 32.87 -7.33
C ALA A 15 47.84 33.25 -8.39
N CYS A 16 47.75 32.45 -9.46
CA CYS A 16 46.65 32.50 -10.41
C CYS A 16 45.37 32.01 -9.73
N ALA A 17 44.23 32.61 -10.07
CA ALA A 17 42.93 32.04 -9.71
C ALA A 17 42.63 30.87 -10.66
N GLU A 18 42.54 29.65 -10.13
CA GLU A 18 41.84 28.55 -10.78
C GLU A 18 40.40 28.52 -10.27
N ASP A 19 39.44 28.62 -11.19
CA ASP A 19 38.03 28.36 -10.91
C ASP A 19 37.86 26.86 -10.64
N ASP A 20 37.75 26.48 -9.37
CA ASP A 20 37.35 25.13 -8.94
C ASP A 20 35.88 24.87 -9.33
N LYS A 21 35.67 24.54 -10.61
CA LYS A 21 34.41 23.95 -11.08
C LYS A 21 34.29 22.54 -10.50
N ALA A 22 33.49 22.41 -9.45
CA ALA A 22 33.20 21.15 -8.78
C ALA A 22 32.79 20.03 -9.79
N PRO A 23 33.40 18.84 -9.72
CA PRO A 23 33.10 17.72 -10.61
C PRO A 23 31.86 16.95 -10.15
N ALA A 24 30.72 17.64 -10.03
CA ALA A 24 29.44 17.03 -9.61
C ALA A 24 28.58 16.56 -10.81
N ALA A 25 28.55 17.36 -11.90
CA ALA A 25 27.65 17.10 -13.04
C ALA A 25 28.11 15.98 -13.99
N MET A 26 29.37 15.51 -13.89
CA MET A 26 29.96 14.58 -14.87
C MET A 26 29.81 13.09 -14.50
N LEU A 27 29.29 12.78 -13.30
CA LEU A 27 29.08 11.41 -12.82
C LEU A 27 27.65 10.88 -13.06
N VAL A 28 26.69 11.74 -13.34
CA VAL A 28 25.26 11.37 -13.40
C VAL A 28 24.91 10.57 -14.67
N THR A 29 25.48 10.93 -15.81
CA THR A 29 25.18 10.31 -17.12
C THR A 29 25.67 8.87 -17.29
N ASP A 30 26.62 8.41 -16.47
CA ASP A 30 27.09 7.02 -16.51
C ASP A 30 26.36 6.11 -15.52
N MET A 31 25.71 6.67 -14.47
CA MET A 31 25.09 5.84 -13.42
C MET A 31 23.89 5.03 -13.94
N GLN A 32 22.98 5.62 -14.72
CA GLN A 32 21.87 4.86 -15.32
C GLN A 32 22.38 3.67 -16.15
N LYS A 33 23.43 3.90 -16.95
CA LYS A 33 24.03 2.88 -17.81
C LYS A 33 24.73 1.79 -17.00
N ASN A 34 25.45 2.16 -15.95
CA ASN A 34 26.11 1.21 -15.06
C ASN A 34 25.10 0.37 -14.26
N LEU A 35 24.00 0.96 -13.75
CA LEU A 35 22.91 0.19 -13.15
C LEU A 35 22.27 -0.76 -14.15
N GLN A 36 21.97 -0.31 -15.37
CA GLN A 36 21.38 -1.16 -16.41
C GLN A 36 22.30 -2.34 -16.78
N LEU A 37 23.63 -2.14 -16.80
CA LEU A 37 24.59 -3.22 -17.02
C LEU A 37 24.71 -4.16 -15.81
N GLN A 38 24.62 -3.65 -14.57
CA GLN A 38 24.62 -4.49 -13.37
C GLN A 38 23.37 -5.36 -13.30
N PHE A 39 22.19 -4.79 -13.53
CA PHE A 39 20.92 -5.53 -13.57
C PHE A 39 20.87 -6.58 -14.71
N MET A 40 21.47 -6.28 -15.87
CA MET A 40 21.51 -7.18 -17.02
C MET A 40 22.48 -8.35 -16.86
N ASN A 41 23.59 -8.16 -16.14
CA ASN A 41 24.65 -9.14 -15.95
C ASN A 41 24.66 -9.77 -14.55
N ALA A 42 23.63 -9.55 -13.73
CA ALA A 42 23.56 -10.07 -12.37
C ALA A 42 23.56 -11.60 -12.35
N GLU A 43 24.26 -12.19 -11.39
CA GLU A 43 24.26 -13.62 -11.09
C GLU A 43 23.62 -13.89 -9.70
N PRO A 44 23.09 -15.10 -9.44
CA PRO A 44 22.49 -15.40 -8.14
C PRO A 44 23.44 -15.21 -6.96
N GLY A 45 23.00 -14.44 -5.96
CA GLY A 45 23.82 -14.02 -4.82
C GLY A 45 24.48 -12.64 -4.99
N ASP A 46 24.36 -11.99 -6.14
CA ASP A 46 24.91 -10.65 -6.36
C ASP A 46 24.27 -9.59 -5.47
N ILE A 47 25.09 -8.59 -5.11
CA ILE A 47 24.65 -7.41 -4.37
C ILE A 47 24.92 -6.16 -5.21
N ILE A 48 23.87 -5.64 -5.84
CA ILE A 48 23.88 -4.39 -6.59
C ILE A 48 23.80 -3.23 -5.59
N ASN A 49 24.96 -2.69 -5.22
CA ASN A 49 25.06 -1.55 -4.31
C ASN A 49 25.00 -0.23 -5.09
N ILE A 50 24.02 0.62 -4.76
CA ILE A 50 23.80 1.93 -5.33
C ILE A 50 24.27 2.99 -4.32
N PRO A 51 25.21 3.88 -4.66
CA PRO A 51 25.73 4.88 -3.72
C PRO A 51 24.67 5.93 -3.36
N ALA A 52 24.98 6.77 -2.37
CA ALA A 52 24.19 7.98 -2.12
C ALA A 52 24.30 8.95 -3.31
N GLY A 53 23.17 9.52 -3.72
CA GLY A 53 23.02 10.44 -4.85
C GLY A 53 21.58 10.49 -5.35
N LEU A 54 21.29 11.52 -6.15
CA LEU A 54 20.10 11.63 -6.98
C LEU A 54 20.50 11.25 -8.40
N PHE A 55 19.86 10.22 -8.97
CA PHE A 55 20.18 9.68 -10.28
C PHE A 55 18.97 9.78 -11.20
N GLU A 56 19.12 10.51 -12.31
CA GLU A 56 18.09 10.62 -13.34
C GLU A 56 17.99 9.31 -14.14
N MET A 57 16.77 8.79 -14.26
CA MET A 57 16.45 7.54 -14.93
C MET A 57 15.47 7.81 -16.08
N THR A 58 15.96 7.68 -17.31
CA THR A 58 15.16 7.89 -18.53
C THR A 58 14.47 6.61 -19.02
N ARG A 59 14.75 5.47 -18.37
CA ARG A 59 14.32 4.12 -18.76
C ARG A 59 14.20 3.23 -17.52
N SER A 60 13.22 2.33 -17.52
CA SER A 60 13.04 1.30 -16.48
C SER A 60 14.30 0.47 -16.22
N LEU A 61 14.46 0.03 -14.97
CA LEU A 61 15.34 -1.08 -14.60
C LEU A 61 14.55 -2.39 -14.66
N SER A 62 15.18 -3.49 -15.08
CA SER A 62 14.54 -4.80 -15.06
C SER A 62 15.50 -5.89 -14.59
N LEU A 63 15.02 -6.77 -13.71
CA LEU A 63 15.76 -7.86 -13.11
C LEU A 63 14.97 -9.16 -13.24
N LYS A 64 15.65 -10.25 -13.64
CA LYS A 64 15.06 -11.57 -13.85
C LYS A 64 15.92 -12.71 -13.30
N VAL A 65 16.70 -12.41 -12.26
CA VAL A 65 17.70 -13.31 -11.69
C VAL A 65 17.41 -13.48 -10.21
N ASP A 66 17.24 -14.73 -9.80
CA ASP A 66 16.93 -15.13 -8.43
C ASP A 66 18.12 -14.86 -7.49
N GLY A 67 17.84 -14.61 -6.21
CA GLY A 67 18.88 -14.48 -5.17
C GLY A 67 19.67 -13.16 -5.21
N VAL A 68 19.23 -12.17 -5.98
CA VAL A 68 19.89 -10.86 -6.10
C VAL A 68 19.41 -9.88 -5.03
N THR A 69 20.35 -9.12 -4.46
CA THR A 69 20.06 -7.98 -3.58
C THR A 69 20.31 -6.66 -4.29
N VAL A 70 19.36 -5.73 -4.24
CA VAL A 70 19.53 -4.32 -4.62
C VAL A 70 19.55 -3.47 -3.34
N ARG A 71 20.62 -2.71 -3.11
CA ARG A 71 20.82 -1.94 -1.87
C ARG A 71 21.27 -0.52 -2.14
N GLY A 72 20.56 0.47 -1.62
CA GLY A 72 21.01 1.87 -1.56
C GLY A 72 21.69 2.25 -0.25
N ALA A 73 21.96 3.54 -0.06
CA ALA A 73 22.57 4.10 1.15
C ALA A 73 21.55 4.61 2.20
N GLY A 74 20.26 4.55 1.88
CA GLY A 74 19.09 4.99 2.65
C GLY A 74 18.05 5.64 1.73
N MET A 75 16.75 5.53 2.05
CA MET A 75 15.66 6.08 1.20
C MET A 75 15.73 7.61 0.97
N ASP A 76 16.37 8.35 1.88
CA ASP A 76 16.59 9.80 1.76
C ASP A 76 17.96 10.16 1.16
N LYS A 77 18.74 9.16 0.73
CA LYS A 77 20.13 9.30 0.30
C LYS A 77 20.40 8.74 -1.08
N THR A 78 19.76 7.63 -1.46
CA THR A 78 19.86 7.03 -2.79
C THR A 78 18.50 7.17 -3.45
N ILE A 79 18.41 8.03 -4.46
CA ILE A 79 17.15 8.37 -5.12
C ILE A 79 17.29 8.10 -6.62
N LEU A 80 16.41 7.25 -7.16
CA LEU A 80 16.26 6.99 -8.57
C LEU A 80 15.05 7.79 -9.08
N SER A 81 15.28 8.91 -9.76
CA SER A 81 14.20 9.79 -10.24
C SER A 81 13.88 9.53 -11.70
N PHE A 82 12.64 9.13 -11.96
CA PHE A 82 12.11 8.79 -13.27
C PHE A 82 11.31 9.94 -13.92
N LYS A 83 11.43 11.16 -13.36
CA LYS A 83 10.76 12.39 -13.82
C LYS A 83 10.91 12.69 -15.32
N HIS A 84 11.93 12.12 -15.96
CA HIS A 84 12.25 12.27 -17.38
C HIS A 84 12.27 10.90 -18.12
N GLN A 85 11.47 9.94 -17.66
CA GLN A 85 11.32 8.61 -18.26
C GLN A 85 10.70 8.70 -19.66
N VAL A 86 11.47 8.28 -20.67
CA VAL A 86 11.05 8.23 -22.08
C VAL A 86 10.74 6.82 -22.57
N SER A 87 11.01 5.79 -21.77
CA SER A 87 10.77 4.39 -22.15
C SER A 87 10.49 3.47 -20.94
N GLY A 88 9.63 2.48 -21.17
CA GLY A 88 8.99 1.68 -20.14
C GLY A 88 7.89 2.44 -19.39
N ALA A 89 7.14 1.74 -18.55
CA ALA A 89 6.19 2.35 -17.60
C ALA A 89 6.77 2.33 -16.19
N GLU A 90 7.37 1.20 -15.81
CA GLU A 90 7.81 0.94 -14.44
C GLU A 90 9.10 1.70 -14.10
N GLY A 91 9.30 2.05 -12.83
CA GLY A 91 10.62 2.45 -12.33
C GLY A 91 11.56 1.24 -12.30
N MET A 92 11.14 0.20 -11.59
CA MET A 92 11.81 -1.10 -11.55
C MET A 92 10.81 -2.26 -11.73
N LEU A 93 11.12 -3.18 -12.65
CA LEU A 93 10.36 -4.41 -12.89
C LEU A 93 11.20 -5.66 -12.56
N VAL A 94 10.77 -6.40 -11.55
CA VAL A 94 11.42 -7.63 -11.07
C VAL A 94 10.51 -8.84 -11.32
N THR A 95 11.11 -9.95 -11.77
CA THR A 95 10.49 -11.29 -11.81
C THR A 95 11.54 -12.28 -11.34
N ALA A 96 11.59 -12.55 -10.03
CA ALA A 96 12.68 -13.30 -9.40
C ALA A 96 12.27 -13.85 -8.03
N ASN A 97 12.89 -14.96 -7.64
CA ASN A 97 12.86 -15.51 -6.28
C ASN A 97 14.01 -14.99 -5.42
N ASP A 98 13.90 -15.16 -4.10
CA ASP A 98 14.96 -14.85 -3.11
C ASP A 98 15.50 -13.40 -3.25
N PHE A 99 14.61 -12.46 -3.57
CA PHE A 99 14.94 -11.09 -3.92
C PHE A 99 14.84 -10.16 -2.70
N LEU A 100 15.88 -9.34 -2.48
CA LEU A 100 15.91 -8.29 -1.48
C LEU A 100 16.12 -6.92 -2.16
N ILE A 101 15.24 -5.96 -1.87
CA ILE A 101 15.48 -4.55 -2.15
C ILE A 101 15.44 -3.73 -0.86
N GLU A 102 16.49 -2.96 -0.60
CA GLU A 102 16.52 -2.07 0.56
C GLU A 102 17.22 -0.71 0.37
N ASP A 103 16.84 0.24 1.23
CA ASP A 103 17.55 1.50 1.47
C ASP A 103 17.67 2.47 0.25
N LEU A 104 16.60 2.61 -0.54
CA LEU A 104 16.56 3.55 -1.68
C LEU A 104 15.17 4.14 -1.92
N ALA A 105 15.10 5.19 -2.73
CA ALA A 105 13.84 5.73 -3.25
C ALA A 105 13.71 5.58 -4.77
N ILE A 106 12.47 5.44 -5.23
CA ILE A 106 12.06 5.50 -6.63
C ILE A 106 11.03 6.63 -6.74
N GLU A 107 11.34 7.66 -7.50
CA GLU A 107 10.51 8.87 -7.62
C GLU A 107 9.98 9.07 -9.04
N ASP A 108 8.79 9.64 -9.18
CA ASP A 108 8.22 10.14 -10.44
C ASP A 108 8.20 9.10 -11.60
N ALA A 109 7.97 7.82 -11.29
CA ALA A 109 7.81 6.79 -12.32
C ALA A 109 6.56 7.06 -13.18
N LYS A 110 6.65 6.78 -14.49
CA LYS A 110 5.55 7.05 -15.43
C LYS A 110 4.32 6.14 -15.21
N GLY A 111 4.59 4.92 -14.76
CA GLY A 111 3.65 3.94 -14.22
C GLY A 111 4.19 3.42 -12.90
N ASP A 112 4.03 2.13 -12.62
CA ASP A 112 4.33 1.52 -11.33
C ASP A 112 5.78 1.77 -10.86
N ALA A 113 5.98 2.22 -9.61
CA ALA A 113 7.32 2.59 -9.15
C ALA A 113 8.22 1.35 -8.93
N LEU A 114 7.79 0.41 -8.09
CA LEU A 114 8.43 -0.90 -7.90
C LEU A 114 7.43 -2.02 -8.15
N LYS A 115 7.56 -2.71 -9.29
CA LYS A 115 6.75 -3.87 -9.66
C LYS A 115 7.55 -5.15 -9.48
N ILE A 116 7.01 -6.10 -8.73
CA ILE A 116 7.55 -7.46 -8.58
C ILE A 116 6.47 -8.43 -9.05
N ASN A 117 6.56 -8.84 -10.31
CA ASN A 117 5.60 -9.73 -10.95
C ASN A 117 6.14 -11.15 -10.95
N GLU A 118 5.46 -12.03 -10.22
CA GLU A 118 5.86 -13.41 -9.92
C GLU A 118 7.16 -13.51 -9.08
N GLY A 119 7.17 -14.46 -8.14
CA GLY A 119 8.35 -14.77 -7.34
C GLY A 119 8.03 -15.21 -5.92
N LYS A 120 9.01 -15.83 -5.26
CA LYS A 120 8.92 -16.32 -3.88
C LYS A 120 10.08 -15.81 -3.03
N ASN A 121 9.85 -15.65 -1.72
CA ASN A 121 10.83 -15.19 -0.73
C ASN A 121 11.31 -13.76 -1.03
N ILE A 122 10.39 -12.80 -1.04
CA ILE A 122 10.66 -11.40 -1.41
C ILE A 122 10.72 -10.52 -0.16
N ILE A 123 11.74 -9.67 -0.07
CA ILE A 123 11.88 -8.67 1.00
C ILE A 123 11.99 -7.27 0.39
N ILE A 124 11.06 -6.39 0.75
CA ILE A 124 11.04 -4.97 0.39
C ILE A 124 11.18 -4.18 1.69
N ARG A 125 12.32 -3.52 1.89
CA ARG A 125 12.70 -3.00 3.22
C ARG A 125 13.25 -1.58 3.14
N ARG A 126 12.65 -0.63 3.86
CA ARG A 126 13.12 0.78 3.86
C ARG A 126 13.27 1.34 2.43
N VAL A 127 12.30 1.05 1.57
CA VAL A 127 12.15 1.62 0.23
C VAL A 127 11.14 2.75 0.28
N ARG A 128 11.40 3.88 -0.39
CA ARG A 128 10.41 4.94 -0.62
C ARG A 128 9.95 4.95 -2.08
N THR A 129 8.65 5.10 -2.31
CA THR A 129 8.06 5.42 -3.61
C THR A 129 7.27 6.72 -3.50
N GLU A 130 7.48 7.63 -4.43
CA GLU A 130 6.87 8.97 -4.35
C GLU A 130 6.62 9.61 -5.73
N TRP A 131 5.42 10.17 -5.91
CA TRP A 131 5.14 11.13 -6.96
C TRP A 131 5.24 12.55 -6.40
N THR A 132 6.31 13.26 -6.75
CA THR A 132 6.75 14.52 -6.10
C THR A 132 5.87 15.73 -6.43
N ASN A 133 4.93 15.57 -7.36
CA ASN A 133 3.85 16.51 -7.67
C ASN A 133 2.64 16.40 -6.71
N GLY A 134 2.62 15.39 -5.82
CA GLY A 134 1.47 15.10 -4.95
C GLY A 134 0.34 14.37 -5.67
N PRO A 135 -0.85 14.22 -5.04
CA PRO A 135 -2.03 13.57 -5.62
C PRO A 135 -2.40 14.08 -7.00
N ALA A 136 -2.31 13.21 -8.00
CA ALA A 136 -2.64 13.54 -9.39
C ALA A 136 -2.99 12.27 -10.18
N THR A 137 -4.02 12.36 -11.05
CA THR A 137 -4.54 11.22 -11.82
C THR A 137 -3.54 10.72 -12.88
N GLU A 138 -2.61 11.57 -13.31
CA GLU A 138 -1.51 11.22 -14.21
C GLU A 138 -0.34 10.49 -13.54
N ASN A 139 -0.34 10.33 -12.21
CA ASN A 139 0.68 9.57 -11.50
C ASN A 139 0.59 8.07 -11.83
N GLY A 140 1.68 7.34 -11.59
CA GLY A 140 1.67 5.89 -11.71
C GLY A 140 0.70 5.25 -10.72
N ALA A 141 0.12 4.12 -11.13
CA ALA A 141 -0.93 3.45 -10.37
C ALA A 141 -0.40 2.93 -9.02
N TYR A 142 0.67 2.14 -9.05
CA TYR A 142 1.13 1.43 -7.85
C TYR A 142 2.53 1.85 -7.40
N GLY A 143 2.66 2.19 -6.11
CA GLY A 143 3.96 2.49 -5.50
C GLY A 143 4.80 1.22 -5.33
N ILE A 144 4.49 0.44 -4.29
CA ILE A 144 5.08 -0.88 -4.04
C ILE A 144 4.08 -1.93 -4.54
N TYR A 145 4.47 -2.78 -5.51
CA TYR A 145 3.58 -3.68 -6.25
C TYR A 145 4.15 -5.10 -6.43
N PRO A 146 4.29 -5.91 -5.37
CA PRO A 146 4.31 -7.37 -5.49
C PRO A 146 2.96 -7.93 -5.97
N VAL A 147 3.00 -8.79 -6.98
CA VAL A 147 1.83 -9.46 -7.56
C VAL A 147 2.13 -10.88 -8.00
N GLN A 148 1.23 -11.82 -7.70
CA GLN A 148 1.42 -13.26 -7.91
C GLN A 148 2.67 -13.80 -7.17
N THR A 149 2.86 -13.33 -5.93
CA THR A 149 4.05 -13.62 -5.10
C THR A 149 3.74 -14.51 -3.89
N GLU A 150 4.77 -15.16 -3.33
CA GLU A 150 4.65 -16.00 -2.12
C GLU A 150 5.75 -15.67 -1.09
N ASN A 151 5.40 -15.66 0.20
CA ASN A 151 6.33 -15.42 1.32
C ASN A 151 7.03 -14.05 1.20
N VAL A 152 6.25 -12.99 1.43
CA VAL A 152 6.66 -11.60 1.17
C VAL A 152 6.68 -10.76 2.43
N LEU A 153 7.81 -10.10 2.70
CA LEU A 153 7.97 -9.12 3.77
C LEU A 153 8.11 -7.71 3.19
N ILE A 154 7.13 -6.86 3.44
CA ILE A 154 7.19 -5.41 3.19
C ILE A 154 7.37 -4.73 4.55
N GLU A 155 8.53 -4.11 4.81
CA GLU A 155 8.79 -3.48 6.11
C GLU A 155 9.50 -2.12 6.07
N GLY A 156 8.97 -1.16 6.83
CA GLY A 156 9.54 0.18 6.92
C GLY A 156 9.51 0.95 5.61
N VAL A 157 8.61 0.60 4.68
CA VAL A 157 8.49 1.30 3.39
C VAL A 157 7.67 2.57 3.53
N VAL A 158 7.82 3.48 2.56
CA VAL A 158 7.06 4.73 2.47
C VAL A 158 6.48 4.83 1.06
N ALA A 159 5.18 5.02 0.91
CA ALA A 159 4.54 5.17 -0.40
C ALA A 159 3.64 6.42 -0.45
N ILE A 160 3.90 7.31 -1.41
CA ILE A 160 3.29 8.64 -1.47
C ILE A 160 2.80 8.99 -2.88
N GLY A 161 1.55 9.41 -3.01
CA GLY A 161 1.02 10.02 -4.24
C GLY A 161 0.58 9.05 -5.35
N ALA A 162 0.48 7.74 -5.08
CA ALA A 162 0.06 6.75 -6.07
C ALA A 162 -1.40 6.96 -6.52
N SER A 163 -1.67 6.89 -7.83
CA SER A 163 -3.02 7.11 -8.38
C SER A 163 -3.96 5.91 -8.23
N ASP A 164 -3.43 4.75 -7.83
CA ASP A 164 -4.20 3.59 -7.41
C ASP A 164 -3.85 3.25 -5.95
N ALA A 165 -2.79 2.47 -5.70
CA ALA A 165 -2.39 2.08 -4.35
C ALA A 165 -0.92 2.37 -4.01
N GLY A 166 -0.69 2.94 -2.82
CA GLY A 166 0.65 3.22 -2.32
C GLY A 166 1.45 1.95 -2.06
N ILE A 167 0.91 1.09 -1.20
CA ILE A 167 1.44 -0.25 -0.93
C ILE A 167 0.38 -1.27 -1.35
N TYR A 168 0.58 -1.90 -2.51
CA TYR A 168 -0.33 -2.90 -3.07
C TYR A 168 0.25 -4.31 -2.89
N VAL A 169 -0.61 -5.30 -2.65
CA VAL A 169 -0.26 -6.72 -2.73
C VAL A 169 -1.39 -7.48 -3.40
N GLY A 170 -1.13 -8.04 -4.58
CA GLY A 170 -2.15 -8.68 -5.43
C GLY A 170 -1.92 -10.17 -5.65
N GLN A 171 -2.98 -10.97 -5.66
CA GLN A 171 -2.95 -12.39 -6.04
C GLN A 171 -1.83 -13.21 -5.35
N SER A 172 -1.44 -12.83 -4.13
CA SER A 172 -0.24 -13.35 -3.45
C SER A 172 -0.59 -14.27 -2.27
N ARG A 173 0.42 -14.86 -1.62
CA ARG A 173 0.23 -15.72 -0.43
C ARG A 173 1.29 -15.47 0.65
N GLN A 174 0.91 -15.59 1.92
CA GLN A 174 1.81 -15.43 3.09
C GLN A 174 2.57 -14.11 3.04
N VAL A 175 1.89 -13.04 3.45
CA VAL A 175 2.36 -11.66 3.31
C VAL A 175 2.40 -10.97 4.65
N ILE A 176 3.45 -10.19 4.92
CA ILE A 176 3.50 -9.24 6.03
C ILE A 176 3.78 -7.84 5.48
N VAL A 177 2.90 -6.89 5.78
CA VAL A 177 3.10 -5.45 5.57
C VAL A 177 3.20 -4.78 6.93
N ARG A 178 4.39 -4.29 7.30
CA ARG A 178 4.61 -3.76 8.66
C ARG A 178 5.46 -2.50 8.79
N ASN A 179 5.26 -1.77 9.88
CA ASN A 179 6.07 -0.61 10.28
C ASN A 179 6.20 0.47 9.16
N SER A 180 5.26 0.52 8.22
CA SER A 180 5.34 1.28 6.97
C SER A 180 4.40 2.49 6.97
N ARG A 181 4.60 3.46 6.07
CA ARG A 181 3.73 4.63 5.91
C ARG A 181 3.17 4.70 4.49
N ALA A 182 1.86 4.80 4.38
CA ALA A 182 1.17 5.12 3.14
C ALA A 182 0.40 6.43 3.29
N GLU A 183 0.70 7.41 2.44
CA GLU A 183 0.16 8.75 2.56
C GLU A 183 -0.15 9.41 1.21
N PHE A 184 -1.25 10.17 1.10
CA PHE A 184 -1.65 10.86 -0.14
C PHE A 184 -1.83 9.94 -1.37
N ASN A 185 -2.15 8.66 -1.19
CA ASN A 185 -2.53 7.74 -2.26
C ASN A 185 -4.06 7.66 -2.39
N VAL A 186 -4.60 7.01 -3.41
CA VAL A 186 -6.04 6.65 -3.40
C VAL A 186 -6.27 5.56 -2.36
N ALA A 187 -5.72 4.36 -2.56
CA ALA A 187 -5.60 3.35 -1.51
C ALA A 187 -4.24 3.49 -0.81
N GLY A 188 -4.23 3.64 0.51
CA GLY A 188 -2.98 3.67 1.28
C GLY A 188 -2.26 2.32 1.21
N ILE A 189 -2.89 1.30 1.80
CA ILE A 189 -2.46 -0.10 1.72
C ILE A 189 -3.59 -0.90 1.07
N GLU A 190 -3.27 -1.75 0.12
CA GLU A 190 -4.22 -2.61 -0.59
C GLU A 190 -3.78 -4.07 -0.57
N ILE A 191 -4.70 -4.95 -0.17
CA ILE A 191 -4.55 -6.41 -0.17
C ILE A 191 -5.61 -6.98 -1.13
N GLU A 192 -5.23 -7.18 -2.39
CA GLU A 192 -6.08 -7.66 -3.46
C GLU A 192 -5.90 -9.18 -3.66
N ASN A 193 -6.98 -9.96 -3.66
CA ASN A 193 -7.01 -11.39 -3.99
C ASN A 193 -5.90 -12.23 -3.29
N THR A 194 -5.47 -11.81 -2.10
CA THR A 194 -4.29 -12.34 -1.41
C THR A 194 -4.68 -13.23 -0.24
N LEU A 195 -4.00 -14.37 -0.13
CA LEU A 195 -4.28 -15.42 0.84
C LEU A 195 -3.29 -15.34 2.01
N ASP A 196 -3.78 -15.26 3.25
CA ASP A 196 -2.93 -15.20 4.45
C ASP A 196 -2.04 -13.94 4.50
N ALA A 197 -2.56 -12.83 5.06
CA ALA A 197 -1.85 -11.54 5.14
C ALA A 197 -1.94 -10.88 6.52
N ASP A 198 -0.82 -10.32 6.99
CA ASP A 198 -0.69 -9.54 8.22
C ASP A 198 -0.33 -8.08 7.88
N VAL A 199 -1.22 -7.13 8.22
CA VAL A 199 -1.03 -5.69 8.02
C VAL A 199 -0.97 -5.01 9.39
N TYR A 200 0.23 -4.67 9.88
CA TYR A 200 0.39 -4.15 11.24
C TYR A 200 1.48 -3.10 11.51
N ASN A 201 1.31 -2.31 12.57
CA ASN A 201 2.21 -1.19 12.94
C ASN A 201 2.36 -0.13 11.83
N ASN A 202 1.44 -0.05 10.86
CA ASN A 202 1.54 0.90 9.76
C ASN A 202 0.84 2.23 10.10
N VAL A 203 1.19 3.27 9.35
CA VAL A 203 0.50 4.56 9.35
C VAL A 203 -0.13 4.77 7.98
N ALA A 204 -1.45 4.74 7.91
CA ALA A 204 -2.23 5.07 6.72
C ALA A 204 -2.94 6.41 6.96
N ILE A 205 -2.41 7.48 6.39
CA ILE A 205 -2.82 8.86 6.68
C ILE A 205 -3.05 9.67 5.41
N ASN A 206 -4.05 10.56 5.37
CA ASN A 206 -4.31 11.44 4.22
C ASN A 206 -4.49 10.72 2.86
N ASN A 207 -4.85 9.44 2.82
CA ASN A 207 -5.22 8.76 1.57
C ASN A 207 -6.70 9.05 1.22
N THR A 208 -7.24 8.49 0.14
CA THR A 208 -8.71 8.44 -0.08
C THR A 208 -9.36 7.35 0.78
N GLY A 209 -8.72 6.17 0.81
CA GLY A 209 -9.02 5.08 1.71
C GLY A 209 -7.74 4.57 2.39
N GLY A 210 -7.80 4.29 3.70
CA GLY A 210 -6.61 3.94 4.49
C GLY A 210 -6.04 2.55 4.19
N VAL A 211 -6.82 1.50 4.50
CA VAL A 211 -6.46 0.10 4.22
C VAL A 211 -7.62 -0.58 3.49
N LEU A 212 -7.36 -1.14 2.32
CA LEU A 212 -8.34 -1.83 1.49
C LEU A 212 -8.01 -3.33 1.45
N VAL A 213 -9.02 -4.18 1.59
CA VAL A 213 -8.89 -5.63 1.40
C VAL A 213 -10.04 -6.09 0.52
N PHE A 214 -9.74 -6.61 -0.67
CA PHE A 214 -10.80 -6.99 -1.61
C PHE A 214 -10.47 -8.14 -2.55
N ASN A 215 -11.53 -8.80 -3.04
CA ASN A 215 -11.43 -9.70 -4.17
C ASN A 215 -12.04 -9.05 -5.43
N MET A 216 -11.25 -9.01 -6.49
CA MET A 216 -11.69 -8.63 -7.82
C MET A 216 -12.42 -9.80 -8.50
N PRO A 217 -13.58 -9.55 -9.14
CA PRO A 217 -14.44 -10.60 -9.71
C PRO A 217 -13.78 -11.39 -10.84
N ASN A 218 -12.87 -10.78 -11.59
CA ASN A 218 -12.32 -11.32 -12.84
C ASN A 218 -11.02 -12.13 -12.66
N LEU A 219 -10.66 -12.48 -11.42
CA LEU A 219 -9.41 -13.17 -11.09
C LEU A 219 -9.66 -14.61 -10.60
N SER A 220 -8.72 -15.51 -10.85
CA SER A 220 -8.86 -16.95 -10.57
C SER A 220 -8.48 -17.36 -9.14
N GLN A 221 -7.85 -16.45 -8.38
CA GLN A 221 -7.48 -16.65 -6.99
C GLN A 221 -8.35 -15.79 -6.09
N GLU A 222 -8.90 -16.38 -5.03
CA GLU A 222 -9.58 -15.65 -3.98
C GLU A 222 -8.62 -15.37 -2.82
N GLY A 223 -8.68 -14.14 -2.30
CA GLY A 223 -8.05 -13.72 -1.07
C GLY A 223 -8.98 -13.92 0.12
N ARG A 224 -8.37 -14.17 1.29
CA ARG A 224 -9.01 -14.35 2.59
C ARG A 224 -7.95 -14.53 3.68
N ARG A 225 -8.35 -14.46 4.95
CA ARG A 225 -7.47 -14.55 6.13
C ARG A 225 -6.47 -13.40 6.19
N THR A 226 -7.01 -12.18 6.13
CA THR A 226 -6.25 -10.95 6.35
C THR A 226 -6.48 -10.42 7.77
N ARG A 227 -5.39 -10.14 8.48
CA ARG A 227 -5.40 -9.54 9.82
C ARG A 227 -4.86 -8.12 9.74
N ILE A 228 -5.64 -7.16 10.22
CA ILE A 228 -5.33 -5.72 10.22
C ILE A 228 -5.23 -5.26 11.67
N PHE A 229 -4.03 -5.01 12.18
CA PHE A 229 -3.86 -4.71 13.61
C PHE A 229 -2.75 -3.74 14.01
N ASN A 230 -2.93 -3.05 15.13
CA ASN A 230 -1.96 -2.08 15.66
C ASN A 230 -1.54 -1.00 14.65
N ASN A 231 -2.40 -0.66 13.68
CA ASN A 231 -2.17 0.41 12.72
C ASN A 231 -2.75 1.74 13.23
N ARG A 232 -2.22 2.84 12.71
CA ARG A 232 -2.80 4.18 12.86
C ARG A 232 -3.41 4.60 11.52
N ILE A 233 -4.74 4.72 11.47
CA ILE A 233 -5.51 4.91 10.24
C ILE A 233 -6.34 6.19 10.41
N GLU A 234 -5.76 7.32 10.03
CA GLU A 234 -6.28 8.65 10.39
C GLU A 234 -6.39 9.61 9.21
N ASP A 235 -7.40 10.49 9.24
CA ASP A 235 -7.55 11.61 8.31
C ASP A 235 -7.53 11.21 6.80
N ASN A 236 -7.95 9.99 6.44
CA ASN A 236 -7.94 9.50 5.04
C ASN A 236 -9.07 10.12 4.21
N ASN A 237 -9.01 11.43 4.01
CA ASN A 237 -10.05 12.27 3.43
C ASN A 237 -9.60 12.97 2.12
N THR A 238 -8.50 12.51 1.50
CA THR A 238 -8.05 13.07 0.22
C THR A 238 -9.09 12.72 -0.86
N PRO A 239 -9.52 13.68 -1.71
CA PRO A 239 -10.47 13.40 -2.78
C PRO A 239 -9.95 12.31 -3.72
N ASN A 240 -10.83 11.40 -4.14
CA ASN A 240 -10.44 10.31 -5.04
C ASN A 240 -9.91 10.88 -6.38
N PHE A 241 -8.67 10.51 -6.72
CA PHE A 241 -7.96 10.96 -7.92
C PHE A 241 -7.58 9.81 -8.86
N ALA A 242 -8.16 8.62 -8.68
CA ALA A 242 -7.88 7.47 -9.51
C ALA A 242 -8.31 7.66 -10.97
N LEU A 243 -7.69 6.88 -11.87
CA LEU A 243 -8.08 6.83 -13.27
C LEU A 243 -9.55 6.37 -13.39
N PRO A 244 -10.44 7.15 -14.05
CA PRO A 244 -11.85 6.80 -14.18
C PRO A 244 -12.05 5.42 -14.82
N GLY A 245 -12.86 4.58 -14.17
CA GLY A 245 -13.09 3.19 -14.56
C GLY A 245 -12.16 2.15 -13.90
N GLY A 246 -11.11 2.61 -13.19
CA GLY A 246 -10.33 1.78 -12.26
C GLY A 246 -11.19 1.25 -11.10
N ALA A 247 -10.72 0.20 -10.41
CA ALA A 247 -11.47 -0.39 -9.30
C ALA A 247 -11.57 0.57 -8.11
N VAL A 248 -10.42 1.13 -7.68
CA VAL A 248 -10.38 2.09 -6.56
C VAL A 248 -11.02 3.44 -6.87
N ALA A 249 -11.41 3.73 -8.12
CA ALA A 249 -12.16 4.93 -8.47
C ALA A 249 -13.59 4.95 -7.87
N GLY A 250 -14.09 3.81 -7.38
CA GLY A 250 -15.32 3.71 -6.60
C GLY A 250 -15.15 3.87 -5.09
N VAL A 251 -13.93 4.02 -4.58
CA VAL A 251 -13.65 4.12 -3.13
C VAL A 251 -14.06 5.50 -2.62
N PRO A 252 -14.99 5.59 -1.63
CA PRO A 252 -15.37 6.86 -1.04
C PRO A 252 -14.19 7.47 -0.26
N ALA A 253 -13.92 8.75 -0.46
CA ALA A 253 -13.01 9.50 0.41
C ALA A 253 -13.51 9.45 1.86
N GLY A 254 -12.60 9.38 2.82
CA GLY A 254 -12.94 9.24 4.24
C GLY A 254 -13.18 7.80 4.69
N SER A 255 -12.72 6.80 3.93
CA SER A 255 -12.81 5.38 4.33
C SER A 255 -11.57 4.98 5.14
N GLY A 256 -11.75 4.53 6.39
CA GLY A 256 -10.63 4.04 7.22
C GLY A 256 -10.10 2.69 6.74
N ILE A 257 -10.85 1.63 7.02
CA ILE A 257 -10.64 0.28 6.48
C ILE A 257 -11.82 -0.06 5.56
N SER A 258 -11.56 -0.56 4.36
CA SER A 258 -12.60 -1.01 3.43
C SER A 258 -12.42 -2.49 3.09
N ILE A 259 -13.45 -3.29 3.36
CA ILE A 259 -13.54 -4.70 2.98
C ILE A 259 -14.53 -4.83 1.83
N ASN A 260 -14.13 -5.44 0.71
CA ASN A 260 -15.01 -5.73 -0.42
C ASN A 260 -14.92 -7.19 -0.88
N SER A 261 -16.03 -7.93 -0.78
CA SER A 261 -16.13 -9.33 -1.27
C SER A 261 -15.02 -10.25 -0.74
N ASN A 262 -14.65 -10.13 0.54
CA ASN A 262 -13.51 -10.84 1.11
C ASN A 262 -13.84 -11.43 2.48
N ASP A 263 -13.29 -12.62 2.74
CA ASP A 263 -13.70 -13.48 3.83
C ASP A 263 -12.60 -13.71 4.86
N GLU A 264 -13.03 -14.14 6.05
CA GLU A 264 -12.13 -14.49 7.15
C GLU A 264 -11.22 -13.29 7.47
N ILE A 265 -11.81 -12.16 7.88
CA ILE A 265 -11.06 -10.93 8.19
C ILE A 265 -11.01 -10.71 9.69
N GLU A 266 -9.86 -10.30 10.22
CA GLU A 266 -9.72 -9.89 11.63
C GLU A 266 -9.18 -8.46 11.73
N ILE A 267 -9.98 -7.53 12.25
CA ILE A 267 -9.66 -6.11 12.41
C ILE A 267 -9.57 -5.83 13.91
N PHE A 268 -8.36 -5.70 14.44
CA PHE A 268 -8.19 -5.56 15.88
C PHE A 268 -7.10 -4.62 16.31
N ASP A 269 -7.24 -4.03 17.50
CA ASP A 269 -6.19 -3.21 18.08
C ASP A 269 -5.70 -2.03 17.20
N ASN A 270 -6.53 -1.45 16.33
CA ASN A 270 -6.16 -0.28 15.52
C ASN A 270 -6.60 1.05 16.16
N ASP A 271 -5.87 2.13 15.88
CA ASP A 271 -6.25 3.51 16.16
C ASP A 271 -6.87 4.12 14.89
N LEU A 272 -8.19 4.32 14.84
CA LEU A 272 -8.89 4.92 13.70
C LEU A 272 -9.44 6.31 14.04
N ARG A 273 -9.10 7.33 13.26
CA ARG A 273 -9.46 8.73 13.58
C ARG A 273 -9.90 9.54 12.37
N ASN A 274 -10.92 10.38 12.55
CA ASN A 274 -11.31 11.43 11.58
C ASN A 274 -11.53 10.95 10.11
N ASN A 275 -11.85 9.67 9.89
CA ASN A 275 -12.16 9.16 8.56
C ASN A 275 -13.63 9.54 8.26
N GLN A 276 -13.86 10.47 7.33
CA GLN A 276 -15.13 11.20 7.22
C GLN A 276 -16.33 10.37 6.74
N THR A 277 -16.09 9.28 5.98
CA THR A 277 -17.13 8.34 5.57
C THR A 277 -17.42 7.34 6.66
N ALA A 278 -16.44 6.51 7.04
CA ALA A 278 -16.56 5.59 8.16
C ALA A 278 -15.18 5.10 8.59
N HIS A 279 -15.07 4.58 9.82
CA HIS A 279 -13.86 3.90 10.25
C HIS A 279 -13.71 2.54 9.56
N ILE A 280 -14.80 1.79 9.38
CA ILE A 280 -14.82 0.51 8.69
C ILE A 280 -16.01 0.48 7.72
N VAL A 281 -15.74 0.19 6.44
CA VAL A 281 -16.72 0.02 5.37
C VAL A 281 -16.70 -1.45 4.92
N ILE A 282 -17.84 -2.14 5.00
CA ILE A 282 -17.98 -3.53 4.54
C ILE A 282 -18.92 -3.55 3.34
N SER A 283 -18.53 -4.24 2.27
CA SER A 283 -19.26 -4.22 1.01
C SER A 283 -19.11 -5.50 0.17
N SER A 284 -20.07 -5.71 -0.72
CA SER A 284 -20.08 -6.68 -1.79
C SER A 284 -19.69 -6.02 -3.12
N VAL A 285 -19.31 -6.82 -4.12
CA VAL A 285 -19.08 -6.37 -5.51
C VAL A 285 -20.27 -5.59 -6.07
N TYR A 286 -21.49 -5.90 -5.60
CA TYR A 286 -22.73 -5.29 -6.09
C TYR A 286 -22.87 -3.80 -5.73
N SER A 287 -22.08 -3.31 -4.78
CA SER A 287 -22.04 -1.91 -4.36
C SER A 287 -20.90 -1.11 -5.01
N THR A 288 -20.13 -1.70 -5.94
CA THR A 288 -18.95 -1.06 -6.54
C THR A 288 -19.23 -0.54 -7.96
N ASN A 289 -18.34 0.33 -8.46
CA ASN A 289 -18.34 0.78 -9.85
C ASN A 289 -17.90 -0.31 -10.86
N TYR A 290 -17.66 -1.55 -10.41
CA TYR A 290 -17.24 -2.69 -11.22
C TYR A 290 -18.13 -3.94 -11.06
N SER A 291 -19.35 -3.78 -10.52
CA SER A 291 -20.35 -4.86 -10.38
C SER A 291 -20.65 -5.62 -11.68
N GLU A 292 -20.59 -4.92 -12.83
CA GLU A 292 -20.90 -5.45 -14.17
C GLU A 292 -19.68 -6.08 -14.90
N ARG A 293 -18.53 -6.24 -14.23
CA ARG A 293 -17.36 -6.90 -14.84
C ARG A 293 -17.56 -8.43 -14.89
N ASP A 294 -16.93 -9.07 -15.86
CA ASP A 294 -16.93 -10.54 -15.98
C ASP A 294 -16.46 -11.21 -14.69
N THR A 295 -17.27 -12.11 -14.13
CA THR A 295 -16.99 -12.85 -12.91
C THR A 295 -16.39 -14.22 -13.21
N ALA A 296 -15.33 -14.60 -12.48
CA ALA A 296 -14.83 -15.96 -12.44
C ALA A 296 -15.90 -16.87 -11.80
N SER A 297 -16.03 -18.10 -12.29
CA SER A 297 -17.11 -19.01 -11.86
C SER A 297 -17.05 -19.46 -10.39
N ALA A 298 -15.93 -19.20 -9.72
CA ALA A 298 -15.72 -19.51 -8.31
C ALA A 298 -15.97 -18.30 -7.39
N PHE A 299 -15.94 -17.08 -7.93
CA PHE A 299 -15.89 -15.83 -7.17
C PHE A 299 -17.08 -15.67 -6.22
N ASP A 300 -16.78 -15.57 -4.92
CA ASP A 300 -17.75 -15.12 -3.93
C ASP A 300 -17.86 -13.58 -3.90
N PRO A 301 -19.04 -12.99 -4.18
CA PRO A 301 -19.26 -11.55 -4.10
C PRO A 301 -19.58 -11.05 -2.68
N TYR A 302 -19.79 -11.93 -1.69
CA TYR A 302 -20.27 -11.55 -0.36
C TYR A 302 -19.11 -11.45 0.64
N PRO A 303 -19.09 -10.45 1.54
CA PRO A 303 -18.10 -10.36 2.62
C PRO A 303 -18.56 -11.14 3.86
N GLU A 304 -17.92 -12.26 4.18
CA GLU A 304 -18.36 -13.16 5.25
C GLU A 304 -17.28 -13.41 6.34
N LYS A 305 -17.72 -13.78 7.55
CA LYS A 305 -16.85 -14.15 8.69
C LYS A 305 -15.81 -13.07 9.03
N ILE A 306 -16.30 -11.86 9.33
CA ILE A 306 -15.49 -10.71 9.73
C ILE A 306 -15.50 -10.59 11.26
N ASN A 307 -14.34 -10.35 11.87
CA ASN A 307 -14.14 -10.27 13.32
C ASN A 307 -13.51 -8.91 13.67
N ILE A 308 -14.21 -8.06 14.42
CA ILE A 308 -13.79 -6.68 14.74
C ILE A 308 -13.74 -6.51 16.26
N HIS A 309 -12.59 -6.14 16.82
CA HIS A 309 -12.48 -5.99 18.28
C HIS A 309 -11.30 -5.15 18.78
N ASP A 310 -11.43 -4.62 20.00
CA ASP A 310 -10.38 -3.90 20.72
C ASP A 310 -9.82 -2.64 19.98
N ASN A 311 -10.46 -2.17 18.91
CA ASN A 311 -10.07 -0.96 18.20
C ASN A 311 -10.45 0.31 18.98
N ARG A 312 -9.86 1.45 18.59
CA ARG A 312 -10.06 2.74 19.27
C ARG A 312 -10.38 3.82 18.25
N TYR A 313 -11.55 4.44 18.42
CA TYR A 313 -12.14 5.38 17.48
C TYR A 313 -12.16 6.81 18.03
N SER A 314 -11.97 7.81 17.17
CA SER A 314 -12.24 9.22 17.51
C SER A 314 -12.50 10.10 16.29
N GLY A 315 -13.71 10.68 16.20
CA GLY A 315 -14.11 11.60 15.13
C GLY A 315 -14.30 10.91 13.76
N GLY A 316 -15.01 11.57 12.83
CA GLY A 316 -15.36 11.00 11.53
C GLY A 316 -16.79 10.46 11.47
N GLY A 317 -17.15 9.86 10.33
CA GLY A 317 -18.53 9.43 10.01
C GLY A 317 -19.52 10.59 9.77
N ASP A 318 -19.08 11.84 9.86
CA ASP A 318 -19.89 13.06 9.85
C ASP A 318 -19.98 13.72 8.47
N ASN A 319 -19.10 13.41 7.53
CA ASN A 319 -19.06 13.96 6.18
C ASN A 319 -18.77 12.88 5.11
N PRO A 320 -19.64 11.87 4.95
CA PRO A 320 -19.39 10.78 4.02
C PRO A 320 -19.37 11.25 2.56
N ASP A 321 -18.51 10.64 1.77
CA ASP A 321 -18.45 10.79 0.31
C ASP A 321 -19.51 9.88 -0.37
N THR A 322 -19.65 9.98 -1.69
CA THR A 322 -20.75 9.45 -2.55
C THR A 322 -22.00 10.33 -2.62
N GLU A 323 -22.83 10.11 -3.65
CA GLU A 323 -24.10 10.82 -3.83
C GLU A 323 -25.17 10.44 -2.79
N TYR A 324 -25.12 9.22 -2.24
CA TYR A 324 -26.21 8.64 -1.43
C TYR A 324 -25.92 8.62 0.08
N LEU A 325 -24.69 8.35 0.51
CA LEU A 325 -24.35 8.27 1.94
C LEU A 325 -24.66 9.56 2.72
N PRO A 326 -24.42 10.80 2.21
CA PRO A 326 -24.87 12.02 2.88
C PRO A 326 -26.37 12.07 3.14
N GLN A 327 -27.17 11.57 2.20
CA GLN A 327 -28.63 11.57 2.28
C GLN A 327 -29.11 10.55 3.32
N LEU A 328 -28.51 9.35 3.33
CA LEU A 328 -28.79 8.32 4.34
C LEU A 328 -28.37 8.78 5.75
N LYS A 329 -27.19 9.43 5.88
CA LYS A 329 -26.74 10.03 7.14
C LYS A 329 -27.77 11.04 7.66
N ALA A 330 -28.18 11.99 6.81
CA ALA A 330 -29.14 13.01 7.17
C ALA A 330 -30.53 12.45 7.52
N ALA A 331 -30.96 11.37 6.84
CA ALA A 331 -32.26 10.74 7.07
C ALA A 331 -32.32 9.92 8.37
N VAL A 332 -31.26 9.18 8.71
CA VAL A 332 -31.24 8.24 9.85
C VAL A 332 -30.65 8.88 11.11
N PHE A 333 -29.60 9.68 10.99
CA PHE A 333 -28.85 10.26 12.12
C PHE A 333 -29.03 11.78 12.26
N GLY A 334 -29.69 12.42 11.29
CA GLY A 334 -29.86 13.89 11.23
C GLY A 334 -28.70 14.60 10.53
N ALA A 335 -28.90 15.86 10.15
CA ALA A 335 -27.92 16.64 9.40
C ALA A 335 -26.56 16.76 10.12
N ASP A 336 -26.60 17.06 11.42
CA ASP A 336 -25.42 17.17 12.30
C ASP A 336 -25.00 15.83 12.93
N GLY A 337 -25.64 14.71 12.55
CA GLY A 337 -25.31 13.37 13.03
C GLY A 337 -24.09 12.78 12.32
N ALA A 338 -23.62 11.64 12.82
CA ALA A 338 -22.55 10.85 12.22
C ALA A 338 -22.97 9.38 12.11
N PHE A 339 -22.39 8.65 11.16
CA PHE A 339 -22.48 7.19 11.11
C PHE A 339 -21.78 6.55 12.33
N PRO A 340 -22.17 5.31 12.72
CA PRO A 340 -21.37 4.50 13.62
C PRO A 340 -20.02 4.13 13.00
N ASN A 341 -19.13 3.52 13.80
CA ASN A 341 -17.78 3.15 13.36
C ASN A 341 -17.78 2.20 12.15
N VAL A 342 -18.79 1.33 12.04
CA VAL A 342 -18.91 0.31 10.98
C VAL A 342 -20.16 0.55 10.15
N ILE A 343 -19.99 0.65 8.83
CA ILE A 343 -21.10 0.64 7.86
C ILE A 343 -21.00 -0.63 7.00
N TRP A 344 -22.16 -1.16 6.60
CA TRP A 344 -22.25 -2.35 5.75
C TRP A 344 -23.32 -2.15 4.67
N ASP A 345 -23.03 -2.59 3.45
CA ASP A 345 -23.99 -2.47 2.35
C ASP A 345 -25.24 -3.36 2.49
N GLY A 346 -25.13 -4.47 3.24
CA GLY A 346 -26.22 -5.38 3.55
C GLY A 346 -26.42 -6.52 2.55
N PHE A 347 -25.54 -6.70 1.56
CA PHE A 347 -25.60 -7.86 0.66
C PHE A 347 -25.19 -9.14 1.39
N ILE A 348 -25.98 -10.21 1.24
CA ILE A 348 -25.77 -11.54 1.83
C ILE A 348 -26.04 -12.64 0.82
N ASN A 349 -25.36 -13.77 0.96
CA ASN A 349 -25.62 -14.96 0.16
C ASN A 349 -26.95 -15.60 0.57
N THR A 350 -28.03 -15.34 -0.18
CA THR A 350 -29.38 -15.86 0.13
C THR A 350 -29.51 -17.39 0.07
N GLN A 351 -28.52 -18.10 -0.49
CA GLN A 351 -28.47 -19.57 -0.43
C GLN A 351 -27.95 -20.08 0.91
N LEU A 352 -27.08 -19.32 1.57
CA LEU A 352 -26.53 -19.60 2.91
C LEU A 352 -27.40 -18.98 4.02
N ALA A 353 -28.08 -17.86 3.72
CA ALA A 353 -28.94 -17.10 4.61
C ALA A 353 -30.40 -16.99 4.09
N PRO A 354 -31.15 -18.11 3.96
CA PRO A 354 -32.50 -18.10 3.38
C PRO A 354 -33.53 -17.29 4.20
N ASP A 355 -33.32 -17.17 5.51
CA ASP A 355 -34.16 -16.37 6.42
C ASP A 355 -33.66 -14.91 6.56
N GLY A 356 -32.70 -14.48 5.74
CA GLY A 356 -32.11 -13.13 5.78
C GLY A 356 -31.05 -12.91 6.86
N VAL A 357 -30.67 -13.96 7.60
CA VAL A 357 -29.67 -13.93 8.68
C VAL A 357 -28.55 -14.90 8.33
N LEU A 358 -27.30 -14.42 8.32
CA LEU A 358 -26.13 -15.27 8.10
C LEU A 358 -25.99 -16.34 9.20
N PRO A 359 -25.58 -17.57 8.86
CA PRO A 359 -25.12 -18.57 9.83
C PRO A 359 -24.06 -17.99 10.78
N ALA A 360 -24.02 -18.44 12.02
CA ALA A 360 -23.17 -17.85 13.07
C ALA A 360 -21.67 -17.85 12.70
N GLU A 361 -21.24 -18.87 11.94
CA GLU A 361 -19.90 -19.06 11.42
C GLU A 361 -19.53 -18.12 10.24
N LEU A 362 -20.51 -17.41 9.66
CA LEU A 362 -20.35 -16.45 8.56
C LEU A 362 -20.68 -15.00 8.97
N GLN A 363 -21.20 -14.77 10.18
CA GLN A 363 -21.59 -13.44 10.66
C GLN A 363 -20.42 -12.44 10.71
N ILE A 364 -20.76 -11.16 10.62
CA ILE A 364 -19.89 -10.05 11.04
C ILE A 364 -20.01 -9.94 12.57
N CYS A 365 -18.92 -10.17 13.29
CA CYS A 365 -18.85 -10.17 14.74
C CYS A 365 -18.06 -8.98 15.28
N ILE A 366 -18.60 -8.30 16.29
CA ILE A 366 -18.02 -7.11 16.92
C ILE A 366 -18.09 -7.25 18.44
N TYR A 367 -16.93 -7.23 19.12
CA TYR A 367 -16.82 -7.39 20.57
C TYR A 367 -15.65 -6.59 21.14
N ASN A 368 -15.64 -6.31 22.45
CA ASN A 368 -14.69 -5.41 23.12
C ASN A 368 -14.58 -3.98 22.54
N GLU A 369 -15.50 -3.58 21.65
CA GLU A 369 -15.55 -2.26 21.06
C GLU A 369 -16.36 -1.26 21.92
N ALA A 370 -16.21 0.03 21.62
CA ALA A 370 -17.04 1.09 22.20
C ALA A 370 -18.55 0.94 21.86
N SER A 371 -18.88 0.26 20.75
CA SER A 371 -20.23 -0.21 20.38
C SER A 371 -20.10 -1.33 19.34
N SER A 372 -21.06 -2.25 19.31
CA SER A 372 -21.19 -3.28 18.27
C SER A 372 -22.15 -2.88 17.15
N ALA A 373 -22.50 -1.61 17.04
CA ALA A 373 -23.50 -1.13 16.08
C ALA A 373 -22.93 -1.02 14.65
N VAL A 374 -23.63 -1.66 13.71
CA VAL A 374 -23.37 -1.60 12.27
C VAL A 374 -24.52 -0.85 11.61
N PHE A 375 -24.22 0.16 10.80
CA PHE A 375 -25.23 0.77 9.94
C PHE A 375 -25.35 -0.02 8.65
N ASN A 376 -26.42 -0.83 8.55
CA ASN A 376 -26.78 -1.52 7.32
C ASN A 376 -27.54 -0.53 6.42
N VAL A 377 -26.94 -0.16 5.29
CA VAL A 377 -27.53 0.83 4.37
C VAL A 377 -28.71 0.28 3.54
N ASP A 378 -28.92 -1.04 3.55
CA ASP A 378 -29.97 -1.75 2.82
C ASP A 378 -29.86 -1.62 1.27
N ALA A 379 -28.62 -1.69 0.74
CA ALA A 379 -28.34 -1.58 -0.69
C ALA A 379 -29.09 -2.62 -1.56
N PRO A 380 -29.26 -3.91 -1.17
CA PRO A 380 -30.03 -4.89 -1.95
C PRO A 380 -31.48 -4.46 -2.22
N ASN A 381 -32.07 -3.67 -1.32
CA ASN A 381 -33.44 -3.16 -1.43
C ASN A 381 -33.47 -1.67 -1.82
N GLN A 382 -32.41 -1.16 -2.47
CA GLN A 382 -32.30 0.23 -2.94
C GLN A 382 -32.41 1.26 -1.81
N PHE A 383 -31.82 0.95 -0.66
CA PHE A 383 -31.81 1.80 0.55
C PHE A 383 -33.22 2.12 1.07
N ALA A 384 -34.17 1.19 0.92
CA ALA A 384 -35.57 1.38 1.33
C ALA A 384 -35.77 1.34 2.87
N ASN A 385 -34.96 0.56 3.59
CA ASN A 385 -35.02 0.41 5.04
C ASN A 385 -33.60 0.36 5.68
N PRO A 386 -32.80 1.44 5.52
CA PRO A 386 -31.49 1.56 6.16
C PRO A 386 -31.67 1.60 7.68
N ARG A 387 -30.81 0.89 8.42
CA ARG A 387 -31.03 0.64 9.85
C ARG A 387 -29.74 0.42 10.62
N LEU A 388 -29.81 0.64 11.92
CA LEU A 388 -28.72 0.36 12.86
C LEU A 388 -28.97 -1.02 13.50
N ASP A 389 -28.15 -2.00 13.13
CA ASP A 389 -28.17 -3.35 13.69
C ASP A 389 -27.05 -3.45 14.74
N GLU A 390 -27.37 -3.81 15.99
CA GLU A 390 -26.37 -3.93 17.08
C GLU A 390 -26.32 -5.34 17.67
N LEU A 391 -27.48 -5.92 18.00
CA LEU A 391 -27.57 -7.24 18.67
C LEU A 391 -27.12 -8.41 17.78
N GLN A 392 -27.30 -8.33 16.46
CA GLN A 392 -26.87 -9.38 15.53
C GLN A 392 -25.34 -9.54 15.51
N HIS A 393 -24.62 -8.45 15.75
CA HIS A 393 -23.16 -8.40 15.66
C HIS A 393 -22.46 -8.67 17.01
N GLN A 394 -23.21 -8.89 18.10
CA GLN A 394 -22.67 -9.25 19.42
C GLN A 394 -22.26 -10.73 19.49
N CYS A 395 -21.24 -11.07 18.69
CA CYS A 395 -20.64 -12.39 18.60
C CYS A 395 -19.11 -12.29 18.55
N GLN A 396 -18.43 -13.44 18.48
CA GLN A 396 -16.97 -13.53 18.40
C GLN A 396 -16.59 -14.76 17.56
N HIS A 397 -15.68 -14.58 16.60
CA HIS A 397 -14.98 -15.68 15.94
C HIS A 397 -13.69 -16.04 16.67
N ALA A 398 -13.18 -17.25 16.41
CA ALA A 398 -11.83 -17.61 16.85
C ALA A 398 -10.78 -16.74 16.12
N PRO A 399 -9.76 -16.21 16.81
CA PRO A 399 -8.71 -15.41 16.18
C PRO A 399 -7.98 -16.14 15.05
N LEU A 400 -7.55 -15.38 14.04
CA LEU A 400 -6.82 -15.93 12.91
C LEU A 400 -5.34 -16.20 13.28
N PRO A 401 -4.75 -17.29 12.75
CA PRO A 401 -3.36 -17.63 13.04
C PRO A 401 -2.41 -16.54 12.55
N ALA A 402 -1.28 -16.37 13.24
CA ALA A 402 -0.26 -15.42 12.83
C ALA A 402 0.53 -15.90 11.61
N ILE A 403 0.92 -14.96 10.74
CA ILE A 403 1.74 -15.26 9.58
C ILE A 403 3.20 -15.33 10.01
N GLU A 404 3.83 -16.48 9.82
CA GLU A 404 5.26 -16.69 10.07
C GLU A 404 6.00 -16.84 8.74
N LEU A 405 6.73 -15.80 8.33
CA LEU A 405 7.56 -15.84 7.12
C LEU A 405 8.88 -16.55 7.41
N VAL A 406 9.21 -17.56 6.59
CA VAL A 406 10.46 -18.31 6.70
C VAL A 406 11.35 -17.99 5.51
N PHE A 407 12.40 -17.21 5.74
CA PHE A 407 13.43 -16.94 4.75
C PHE A 407 14.62 -17.89 4.99
N VAL A 408 14.83 -18.83 4.06
CA VAL A 408 16.01 -19.71 4.10
C VAL A 408 17.18 -18.94 3.49
N PRO A 409 18.30 -18.74 4.21
CA PRO A 409 19.49 -18.13 3.62
C PRO A 409 19.97 -18.99 2.45
N ALA A 410 20.28 -18.38 1.31
CA ALA A 410 20.87 -19.09 0.17
C ALA A 410 22.11 -19.87 0.65
N ALA A 411 22.04 -21.20 0.60
CA ALA A 411 23.15 -22.03 1.00
C ALA A 411 24.32 -21.73 0.08
N SER A 412 25.46 -21.33 0.66
CA SER A 412 26.69 -21.13 -0.10
C SER A 412 27.03 -22.43 -0.81
N GLN A 413 26.81 -22.47 -2.14
CA GLN A 413 27.27 -23.58 -2.98
C GLN A 413 28.80 -23.46 -3.12
N SER A 414 29.50 -23.78 -2.03
CA SER A 414 30.92 -24.07 -2.06
C SER A 414 31.11 -25.30 -2.93
N GLY A 415 31.44 -25.10 -4.19
CA GLY A 415 31.65 -26.18 -5.14
C GLY A 415 32.71 -27.15 -4.63
N GLN A 416 32.30 -28.35 -4.26
CA GLN A 416 33.19 -29.51 -4.19
C GLN A 416 33.22 -30.14 -5.57
N GLY A 417 34.10 -29.59 -6.42
CA GLY A 417 34.68 -30.37 -7.50
C GLY A 417 35.84 -31.18 -6.95
N GLU A 418 35.70 -32.50 -6.97
CA GLU A 418 36.81 -33.47 -7.03
C GLU A 418 36.73 -34.24 -8.36
#